data_AF-A0A2G2L9S4-F1
#
_entry.id   AF-A0A2G2L9S4-F1
#
_cell.length_a   1.000
_cell.length_b   1.000
_cell.length_c   1.000
_cell.angle_alpha   90.00
_cell.angle_beta   90.00
_cell.angle_gamma   90.00
#
_symmetry.space_group_name_H-M   'P 1'
#
loop_
_entity.id
_entity.type
_entity.pdbx_description
1 polymer ?
#
loop_
_entity_poly.entity_id
_entity_poly.type
_entity_poly.pdbx_seq_one_letter_code
_entity_poly.pdbx_strand_id
1 'polypeptide(L)'
;MRIFIVIFGLIISTQVIASSPNRFESITAEFSVVKPDEWQFATAEQNLENLKRMEMNDKDFHKAMVKYATTPLVVIMKYPEPFDDLNPSFKVNIKPLGRLKGADPKKILKLFLPKISKMFEDFELIQAPKDTKVSGNDAAYMRINYSMKIQDGRVFPTTSEMWIVPRGQEQGKMKKPIQELK
;
A
#
# COMPACT_ATOMS: atom_id res chain seq x y z
N MET A 1 53.28 7.99 50.10
CA MET A 1 53.01 7.75 48.67
C MET A 1 52.01 6.61 48.53
N ARG A 2 50.82 6.89 47.98
CA ARG A 2 49.93 6.03 47.15
C ARG A 2 48.46 6.42 47.37
N ILE A 3 48.00 7.34 46.53
CA ILE A 3 46.59 7.71 46.35
C ILE A 3 45.97 6.66 45.44
N PHE A 4 44.93 5.97 45.90
CA PHE A 4 44.10 5.12 45.04
C PHE A 4 43.02 6.01 44.40
N ILE A 5 43.17 6.29 43.11
CA ILE A 5 42.15 6.95 42.29
C ILE A 5 41.16 5.87 41.86
N VAL A 6 39.96 5.87 42.42
CA VAL A 6 38.83 5.08 41.92
C VAL A 6 38.22 5.85 40.75
N ILE A 7 38.52 5.41 39.53
CA ILE A 7 37.91 5.93 38.31
C ILE A 7 36.52 5.28 38.19
N PHE A 8 35.48 6.02 38.56
CA PHE A 8 34.09 5.64 38.33
C PHE A 8 33.77 5.91 36.85
N GLY A 9 33.82 4.88 36.01
CA GLY A 9 33.47 4.97 34.60
C GLY A 9 31.97 5.18 34.42
N LEU A 10 31.57 6.40 34.11
CA LEU A 10 30.20 6.72 33.68
C LEU A 10 29.96 6.08 32.30
N ILE A 11 29.29 4.93 32.28
CA ILE A 11 28.75 4.35 31.05
C ILE A 11 27.53 5.19 30.68
N ILE A 12 27.74 6.16 29.78
CA ILE A 12 26.64 6.89 29.14
C ILE A 12 25.97 5.89 28.20
N SER A 13 24.88 5.26 28.65
CA SER A 13 24.03 4.43 27.81
C SER A 13 23.33 5.31 26.79
N THR A 14 23.89 5.41 25.59
CA THR A 14 23.16 5.96 24.45
C THR A 14 22.06 4.97 24.08
N GLN A 15 20.80 5.38 24.31
CA GLN A 15 19.63 4.68 23.80
C GLN A 15 19.71 4.76 22.28
N VAL A 16 20.23 3.73 21.64
CA VAL A 16 20.09 3.55 20.20
C VAL A 16 18.59 3.47 19.94
N ILE A 17 18.02 4.48 19.28
CA ILE A 17 16.64 4.45 18.81
C ILE A 17 16.59 3.36 17.73
N ALA A 18 16.37 2.13 18.16
CA ALA A 18 16.13 1.02 17.27
C ALA A 18 14.85 1.33 16.49
N SER A 19 14.97 1.47 15.17
CA SER A 19 13.79 1.47 14.31
C SER A 19 13.02 0.18 14.60
N SER A 20 11.76 0.31 15.00
CA SER A 20 10.93 -0.86 15.30
C SER A 20 10.95 -1.80 14.09
N PRO A 21 11.25 -3.10 14.27
CA PRO A 21 11.32 -4.06 13.17
C PRO A 21 9.98 -4.19 12.41
N ASN A 22 8.90 -3.68 12.99
CA ASN A 22 7.56 -3.72 12.43
C ASN A 22 7.19 -2.45 11.67
N ARG A 23 8.05 -1.42 11.64
CA ARG A 23 7.76 -0.16 10.96
C ARG A 23 8.49 -0.09 9.61
N PHE A 24 7.72 0.12 8.56
CA PHE A 24 8.23 0.56 7.27
C PHE A 24 8.07 2.07 7.15
N GLU A 25 9.09 2.74 6.60
CA GLU A 25 9.09 4.17 6.34
C GLU A 25 9.70 4.48 4.97
N SER A 26 9.01 5.32 4.21
CA SER A 26 9.50 5.91 2.97
C SER A 26 9.44 7.43 3.11
N ILE A 27 10.61 8.04 3.23
CA ILE A 27 10.76 9.50 3.32
C ILE A 27 10.27 10.16 2.03
N THR A 28 10.66 9.62 0.87
CA THR A 28 10.30 10.17 -0.44
C THR A 28 8.80 10.14 -0.72
N ALA A 29 8.09 9.14 -0.18
CA ALA A 29 6.64 9.05 -0.29
C ALA A 29 5.88 9.74 0.86
N GLU A 30 6.60 10.23 1.89
CA GLU A 30 6.04 10.68 3.16
C GLU A 30 5.04 9.66 3.73
N PHE A 31 5.45 8.39 3.72
CA PHE A 31 4.59 7.26 4.07
C PHE A 31 5.26 6.39 5.13
N SER A 32 4.46 5.95 6.10
CA SER A 32 4.86 4.89 7.01
C SER A 32 3.69 3.99 7.33
N VAL A 33 4.01 2.74 7.66
CA VAL A 33 3.04 1.74 8.10
C VAL A 33 3.71 0.82 9.13
N VAL A 34 2.92 0.36 10.10
CA VAL A 34 3.34 -0.65 11.07
C VAL A 34 2.63 -1.94 10.72
N LYS A 35 3.41 -3.00 10.47
CA LYS A 35 2.85 -4.35 10.30
C LYS A 35 2.44 -4.94 11.65
N PRO A 36 1.43 -5.83 11.72
CA PRO A 36 1.21 -6.66 12.89
C PRO A 36 2.47 -7.49 13.23
N ASP A 37 2.63 -7.85 14.50
CA ASP A 37 3.83 -8.54 14.99
C ASP A 37 4.07 -9.88 14.25
N GLU A 38 2.99 -10.66 14.06
CA GLU A 38 3.01 -11.97 13.39
C GLU A 38 3.10 -11.90 11.86
N TRP A 39 3.07 -10.71 11.26
CA TRP A 39 3.17 -10.53 9.82
C TRP A 39 4.61 -10.23 9.41
N GLN A 40 4.93 -10.27 8.13
CA GLN A 40 6.27 -9.96 7.62
C GLN A 40 6.22 -9.05 6.39
N PHE A 41 7.31 -8.34 6.13
CA PHE A 41 7.51 -7.64 4.87
C PHE A 41 7.91 -8.65 3.79
N ALA A 42 7.30 -8.56 2.61
CA ALA A 42 7.68 -9.39 1.47
C ALA A 42 8.73 -8.69 0.60
N THR A 43 9.59 -9.49 -0.05
CA THR A 43 10.56 -9.00 -1.01
C THR A 43 9.92 -8.66 -2.35
N ALA A 44 10.62 -7.87 -3.17
CA ALA A 44 10.17 -7.57 -4.54
C ALA A 44 10.03 -8.85 -5.38
N GLU A 45 10.93 -9.81 -5.18
CA GLU A 45 10.93 -11.11 -5.85
C GLU A 45 9.70 -11.94 -5.48
N GLN A 46 9.40 -12.07 -4.18
CA GLN A 46 8.20 -12.76 -3.71
C GLN A 46 6.93 -12.13 -4.30
N ASN A 47 6.85 -10.81 -4.37
CA ASN A 47 5.70 -10.15 -4.99
C ASN A 47 5.60 -10.43 -6.50
N LEU A 48 6.72 -10.48 -7.23
CA LEU A 48 6.74 -10.78 -8.66
C LEU A 48 6.32 -12.23 -8.93
N GLU A 49 6.83 -13.18 -8.17
CA GLU A 49 6.44 -14.59 -8.28
C GLU A 49 4.95 -14.78 -7.99
N ASN A 50 4.40 -14.09 -6.98
CA ASN A 50 2.97 -14.10 -6.70
C ASN A 50 2.15 -13.57 -7.89
N LEU A 51 2.59 -12.49 -8.52
CA LEU A 51 1.91 -11.90 -9.68
C LEU A 51 1.92 -12.84 -10.90
N LYS A 52 3.01 -13.59 -11.10
CA LYS A 52 3.13 -14.56 -12.20
C LYS A 52 2.16 -15.73 -12.02
N ARG A 53 1.95 -16.20 -10.78
CA ARG A 53 1.08 -17.35 -10.47
C ARG A 53 -0.42 -17.07 -10.63
N MET A 54 -0.84 -15.82 -10.61
CA MET A 54 -2.23 -15.43 -10.80
C MET A 54 -2.69 -15.73 -12.24
N GLU A 55 -3.92 -16.20 -12.39
CA GLU A 55 -4.60 -16.25 -13.68
C GLU A 55 -5.71 -15.19 -13.72
N MET A 56 -5.79 -14.46 -14.83
CA MET A 56 -6.77 -13.40 -15.05
C MET A 56 -7.52 -13.62 -16.34
N ASN A 57 -8.75 -13.13 -16.39
CA ASN A 57 -9.62 -13.24 -17.58
C ASN A 57 -9.00 -12.55 -18.79
N ASP A 58 -8.32 -11.42 -18.56
CA ASP A 58 -7.61 -10.65 -19.60
C ASP A 58 -6.12 -11.03 -19.62
N LYS A 59 -5.76 -11.99 -20.48
CA LYS A 59 -4.39 -12.51 -20.61
C LYS A 59 -3.39 -11.46 -21.11
N ASP A 60 -3.80 -10.53 -21.95
CA ASP A 60 -2.92 -9.48 -22.45
C ASP A 60 -2.66 -8.42 -21.38
N PHE A 61 -3.68 -8.09 -20.59
CA PHE A 61 -3.52 -7.27 -19.41
C PHE A 61 -2.62 -7.95 -18.36
N HIS A 62 -2.78 -9.24 -18.10
CA HIS A 62 -1.91 -9.98 -17.18
C HIS A 62 -0.45 -9.95 -17.64
N LYS A 63 -0.18 -10.23 -18.92
CA LYS A 63 1.17 -10.10 -19.49
C LYS A 63 1.73 -8.69 -19.34
N ALA A 64 0.91 -7.66 -19.61
CA ALA A 64 1.32 -6.27 -19.42
C ALA A 64 1.62 -5.96 -17.96
N MET A 65 0.81 -6.45 -17.01
CA MET A 65 1.07 -6.27 -15.59
C MET A 65 2.35 -6.93 -15.13
N VAL A 66 2.64 -8.17 -15.57
CA VAL A 66 3.88 -8.87 -15.22
C VAL A 66 5.08 -8.14 -15.83
N LYS A 67 4.99 -7.73 -17.10
CA LYS A 67 6.07 -7.05 -17.83
C LYS A 67 6.38 -5.66 -17.27
N TYR A 68 5.35 -4.92 -16.89
CA TYR A 68 5.46 -3.55 -16.37
C TYR A 68 5.17 -3.50 -14.86
N ALA A 69 5.41 -4.62 -14.16
CA ALA A 69 5.21 -4.71 -12.72
C ALA A 69 6.08 -3.67 -12.04
N THR A 70 5.46 -2.61 -11.54
CA THR A 70 6.15 -1.69 -10.64
C THR A 70 6.22 -2.34 -9.28
N THR A 71 7.42 -2.43 -8.71
CA THR A 71 7.60 -2.88 -7.33
C THR A 71 6.70 -2.03 -6.41
N PRO A 72 5.79 -2.66 -5.65
CA PRO A 72 5.01 -1.94 -4.65
C PRO A 72 5.95 -1.22 -3.69
N LEU A 73 5.51 -0.10 -3.12
CA LEU A 73 6.29 0.62 -2.11
C LEU A 73 6.58 -0.28 -0.90
N VAL A 74 5.56 -1.02 -0.47
CA VAL A 74 5.67 -2.02 0.59
C VAL A 74 4.63 -3.11 0.36
N VAL A 75 5.01 -4.34 0.69
CA VAL A 75 4.13 -5.50 0.76
C VAL A 75 4.29 -6.10 2.15
N ILE A 76 3.17 -6.35 2.83
CA ILE A 76 3.12 -7.02 4.12
C ILE A 76 2.25 -8.26 3.93
N MET A 77 2.71 -9.42 4.42
CA MET A 77 2.02 -10.70 4.28
C MET A 77 1.93 -11.38 5.65
N LYS A 78 0.86 -12.15 5.87
CA LYS A 78 0.68 -12.88 7.12
C LYS A 78 1.57 -14.13 7.20
N TYR A 79 1.68 -14.89 6.12
CA TYR A 79 2.43 -16.15 6.09
C TYR A 79 3.65 -16.07 5.15
N PRO A 80 4.70 -16.88 5.36
CA PRO A 80 5.82 -16.96 4.42
C PRO A 80 5.39 -17.61 3.11
N GLU A 81 5.98 -17.15 2.00
CA GLU A 81 5.78 -17.77 0.69
C GLU A 81 6.81 -18.88 0.46
N PRO A 82 6.42 -20.00 -0.17
CA PRO A 82 5.08 -20.30 -0.70
C PRO A 82 4.07 -20.65 0.41
N PHE A 83 2.85 -20.14 0.30
CA PHE A 83 1.72 -20.54 1.15
C PHE A 83 0.68 -21.31 0.31
N ASP A 84 0.07 -22.34 0.89
CA ASP A 84 -0.81 -23.26 0.16
C ASP A 84 -2.24 -22.74 -0.06
N ASP A 85 -2.59 -21.63 0.58
CA ASP A 85 -3.89 -20.97 0.44
C ASP A 85 -3.68 -19.50 0.06
N LEU A 86 -4.75 -18.72 -0.04
CA LEU A 86 -4.69 -17.28 -0.19
C LEU A 86 -3.99 -16.67 1.03
N ASN A 87 -2.79 -16.12 0.82
CA ASN A 87 -2.04 -15.43 1.86
C ASN A 87 -2.59 -14.00 2.07
N PRO A 88 -3.18 -13.68 3.23
CA PRO A 88 -3.63 -12.31 3.51
C PRO A 88 -2.46 -11.34 3.39
N SER A 89 -2.67 -10.28 2.61
CA SER A 89 -1.62 -9.31 2.33
C SER A 89 -2.15 -7.88 2.27
N PHE A 90 -1.27 -6.95 2.60
CA PHE A 90 -1.45 -5.52 2.47
C PHE A 90 -0.39 -4.98 1.50
N LYS A 91 -0.82 -4.27 0.47
CA LYS A 91 0.06 -3.75 -0.58
C LYS A 91 -0.16 -2.27 -0.80
N VAL A 92 0.93 -1.50 -0.83
CA VAL A 92 0.89 -0.08 -1.14
C VAL A 92 1.56 0.15 -2.47
N ASN A 93 0.83 0.76 -3.41
CA ASN A 93 1.35 1.16 -4.70
C ASN A 93 1.24 2.69 -4.84
N ILE A 94 2.30 3.31 -5.35
CA ILE A 94 2.28 4.73 -5.72
C ILE A 94 2.23 4.83 -7.23
N LYS A 95 1.28 5.62 -7.75
CA LYS A 95 1.11 5.85 -9.18
C LYS A 95 1.03 7.35 -9.44
N PRO A 96 1.70 7.87 -10.49
CA PRO A 96 1.50 9.24 -10.94
C PRO A 96 0.02 9.46 -11.30
N LEU A 97 -0.59 10.54 -10.80
CA LEU A 97 -1.99 10.84 -11.09
C LEU A 97 -2.23 11.26 -12.55
N GLY A 98 -1.22 11.83 -13.22
CA GLY A 98 -1.36 12.31 -14.60
C GLY A 98 -2.58 13.23 -14.76
N ARG A 99 -3.51 12.84 -15.64
CA ARG A 99 -4.77 13.57 -15.89
C ARG A 99 -5.77 13.54 -14.73
N LEU A 100 -5.55 12.69 -13.72
CA LEU A 100 -6.38 12.59 -12.52
C LEU A 100 -5.91 13.52 -11.39
N LYS A 101 -4.95 14.42 -11.65
CA LYS A 101 -4.51 15.41 -10.65
C LYS A 101 -5.68 16.29 -10.21
N GLY A 102 -5.89 16.40 -8.89
CA GLY A 102 -7.02 17.15 -8.31
C GLY A 102 -8.38 16.44 -8.42
N ALA A 103 -8.42 15.22 -8.96
CA ALA A 103 -9.65 14.44 -8.99
C ALA A 103 -10.06 13.97 -7.59
N ASP A 104 -11.36 14.00 -7.35
CA ASP A 104 -11.98 13.43 -6.15
C ASP A 104 -11.63 11.93 -6.01
N PRO A 105 -11.20 11.47 -4.81
CA PRO A 105 -10.79 10.08 -4.60
C PRO A 105 -11.85 9.05 -5.02
N LYS A 106 -13.13 9.35 -4.78
CA LYS A 106 -14.25 8.46 -5.11
C LYS A 106 -14.47 8.37 -6.61
N LYS A 107 -14.31 9.48 -7.34
CA LYS A 107 -14.31 9.48 -8.82
C LYS A 107 -13.18 8.62 -9.38
N ILE A 108 -12.00 8.65 -8.77
CA ILE A 108 -10.88 7.80 -9.19
C ILE A 108 -11.24 6.32 -9.05
N LEU A 109 -11.77 5.89 -7.89
CA LEU A 109 -12.21 4.50 -7.71
C LEU A 109 -13.31 4.10 -8.70
N LYS A 110 -14.31 4.97 -8.92
CA LYS A 110 -15.39 4.72 -9.89
C LYS A 110 -14.88 4.54 -11.32
N LEU A 111 -13.80 5.23 -11.71
CA LEU A 111 -13.19 5.09 -13.02
C LEU A 111 -12.55 3.71 -13.23
N PHE A 112 -11.94 3.13 -12.18
CA PHE A 112 -11.29 1.82 -12.27
C PHE A 112 -12.26 0.64 -12.12
N LEU A 113 -13.40 0.86 -11.47
CA LEU A 113 -14.36 -0.19 -11.14
C LEU A 113 -14.79 -1.05 -12.35
N PRO A 114 -15.16 -0.49 -13.53
CA PRO A 114 -15.55 -1.31 -14.68
C PRO A 114 -14.44 -2.19 -15.24
N LYS A 115 -13.17 -1.80 -15.04
CA LYS A 115 -12.03 -2.61 -15.44
C LYS A 115 -11.79 -3.74 -14.45
N ILE A 116 -11.89 -3.45 -13.15
CA ILE A 116 -11.75 -4.45 -12.09
C ILE A 116 -12.85 -5.52 -12.21
N SER A 117 -14.08 -5.11 -12.49
CA SER A 117 -15.22 -6.04 -12.63
C SER A 117 -15.09 -7.02 -13.79
N LYS A 118 -14.29 -6.69 -14.81
CA LYS A 118 -14.02 -7.57 -15.95
C LYS A 118 -12.80 -8.47 -15.74
N MET A 119 -11.96 -8.15 -14.75
CA MET A 119 -10.68 -8.82 -14.53
C MET A 119 -10.84 -10.16 -13.82
N PHE A 120 -11.86 -10.28 -12.98
CA PHE A 120 -12.09 -11.43 -12.11
C PHE A 120 -13.48 -12.04 -12.34
N GLU A 121 -13.61 -13.33 -12.09
CA GLU A 121 -14.89 -14.03 -12.07
C GLU A 121 -15.63 -13.77 -10.75
N ASP A 122 -16.94 -13.98 -10.76
CA ASP A 122 -17.83 -13.82 -9.60
C ASP A 122 -17.67 -12.46 -8.91
N PHE A 123 -17.42 -11.41 -9.70
CA PHE A 123 -17.22 -10.06 -9.18
C PHE A 123 -18.49 -9.55 -8.50
N GLU A 124 -18.34 -9.14 -7.24
CA GLU A 124 -19.40 -8.54 -6.44
C GLU A 124 -18.92 -7.25 -5.78
N LEU A 125 -19.66 -6.16 -5.99
CA LEU A 125 -19.41 -4.89 -5.31
C LEU A 125 -20.10 -4.88 -3.94
N ILE A 126 -19.37 -5.31 -2.90
CA ILE A 126 -19.87 -5.33 -1.51
C ILE A 126 -20.09 -3.93 -0.97
N GLN A 127 -19.18 -3.01 -1.29
CA GLN A 127 -19.31 -1.62 -0.88
C GLN A 127 -18.83 -0.69 -1.98
N ALA A 128 -19.77 0.08 -2.54
CA ALA A 128 -19.47 1.13 -3.49
C ALA A 128 -18.47 2.15 -2.93
N PRO A 129 -17.70 2.83 -3.80
CA PRO A 129 -16.78 3.89 -3.37
C PRO A 129 -17.45 4.90 -2.45
N LYS A 130 -16.96 5.00 -1.21
CA LYS A 130 -17.40 5.98 -0.20
C LYS A 130 -16.24 6.87 0.22
N ASP A 131 -16.55 8.08 0.66
CA ASP A 131 -15.56 8.98 1.23
C ASP A 131 -15.05 8.42 2.57
N THR A 132 -13.77 8.64 2.84
CA THR A 132 -13.13 8.31 4.11
C THR A 132 -11.90 9.19 4.30
N LYS A 133 -11.17 8.98 5.40
CA LYS A 133 -9.86 9.59 5.63
C LYS A 133 -8.80 8.55 5.94
N VAL A 134 -7.59 8.78 5.46
CA VAL A 134 -6.40 8.01 5.82
C VAL A 134 -5.35 8.97 6.38
N SER A 135 -5.08 8.85 7.68
CA SER A 135 -4.17 9.77 8.41
C SER A 135 -4.53 11.25 8.17
N GLY A 136 -5.82 11.58 8.25
CA GLY A 136 -6.36 12.93 8.03
C GLY A 136 -6.58 13.35 6.57
N ASN A 137 -5.95 12.67 5.61
CA ASN A 137 -6.06 12.97 4.18
C ASN A 137 -7.38 12.45 3.61
N ASP A 138 -7.98 13.22 2.71
CA ASP A 138 -9.16 12.78 1.96
C ASP A 138 -8.84 11.56 1.11
N ALA A 139 -9.71 10.57 1.22
CA ALA A 139 -9.55 9.28 0.57
C ALA A 139 -10.92 8.73 0.18
N ALA A 140 -10.91 7.69 -0.66
CA ALA A 140 -12.08 6.87 -0.86
C ALA A 140 -11.76 5.41 -0.61
N TYR A 141 -12.77 4.68 -0.16
CA TYR A 141 -12.71 3.26 0.14
C TYR A 141 -13.78 2.49 -0.63
N MET A 142 -13.44 1.31 -1.12
CA MET A 142 -14.38 0.33 -1.64
C MET A 142 -14.00 -1.09 -1.24
N ARG A 143 -15.00 -1.98 -1.25
CA ARG A 143 -14.85 -3.40 -0.93
C ARG A 143 -15.49 -4.24 -2.02
N ILE A 144 -14.78 -5.26 -2.48
CA ILE A 144 -15.23 -6.17 -3.53
C ILE A 144 -14.95 -7.62 -3.13
N ASN A 145 -15.79 -8.53 -3.61
CA ASN A 145 -15.52 -9.96 -3.61
C ASN A 145 -15.32 -10.44 -5.05
N TYR A 146 -14.48 -11.45 -5.23
CA TYR A 146 -14.27 -12.11 -6.52
C TYR A 146 -13.59 -13.46 -6.33
N SER A 147 -13.63 -14.29 -7.38
CA SER A 147 -12.88 -15.54 -7.46
C SER A 147 -11.50 -15.31 -8.08
N MET A 148 -10.44 -15.65 -7.34
CA MET A 148 -9.07 -15.59 -7.82
C MET A 148 -8.61 -16.97 -8.28
N LYS A 149 -8.27 -17.10 -9.56
CA LYS A 149 -7.69 -18.32 -10.12
C LYS A 149 -6.18 -18.24 -10.10
N ILE A 150 -5.52 -19.38 -9.90
CA ILE A 150 -4.07 -19.52 -10.08
C ILE A 150 -3.79 -20.61 -11.11
N GLN A 151 -2.57 -20.61 -11.66
CA GLN A 151 -2.20 -21.48 -12.80
C GLN A 151 -2.35 -22.98 -12.56
N ASP A 152 -2.40 -23.44 -11.30
CA ASP A 152 -2.62 -24.85 -10.96
C ASP A 152 -4.10 -25.28 -10.98
N GLY A 153 -5.00 -24.36 -11.33
CA GLY A 153 -6.44 -24.61 -11.44
C GLY A 153 -7.23 -24.37 -10.16
N ARG A 154 -6.58 -24.09 -9.03
CA ARG A 154 -7.28 -23.73 -7.79
C ARG A 154 -7.95 -22.35 -7.92
N VAL A 155 -9.08 -22.22 -7.23
CA VAL A 155 -9.91 -21.01 -7.18
C VAL A 155 -10.11 -20.62 -5.72
N PHE A 156 -9.76 -19.37 -5.39
CA PHE A 156 -9.85 -18.84 -4.04
C PHE A 156 -10.88 -17.72 -3.96
N PRO A 157 -11.92 -17.83 -3.11
CA PRO A 157 -12.79 -16.71 -2.82
C PRO A 157 -11.99 -15.61 -2.14
N THR A 158 -12.02 -14.42 -2.72
CA THR A 158 -11.15 -13.31 -2.31
C THR A 158 -11.99 -12.08 -2.01
N THR A 159 -11.75 -11.47 -0.85
CA THR A 159 -12.21 -10.11 -0.54
C THR A 159 -11.03 -9.15 -0.73
N SER A 160 -11.24 -8.10 -1.52
CA SER A 160 -10.28 -7.00 -1.63
C SER A 160 -10.88 -5.71 -1.09
N GLU A 161 -10.07 -5.04 -0.28
CA GLU A 161 -10.36 -3.74 0.31
C GLU A 161 -9.36 -2.73 -0.24
N MET A 162 -9.90 -1.65 -0.81
CA MET A 162 -9.09 -0.70 -1.56
C MET A 162 -9.31 0.71 -1.05
N TRP A 163 -8.19 1.39 -0.78
CA TRP A 163 -8.14 2.81 -0.48
C TRP A 163 -7.40 3.55 -1.59
N ILE A 164 -7.94 4.69 -2.01
CA ILE A 164 -7.24 5.66 -2.86
C ILE A 164 -7.05 6.94 -2.06
N VAL A 165 -5.79 7.37 -1.97
CA VAL A 165 -5.37 8.59 -1.27
C VAL A 165 -4.61 9.46 -2.27
N PRO A 166 -5.29 10.40 -2.96
CA PRO A 166 -4.61 11.34 -3.85
C PRO A 166 -3.68 12.24 -3.05
N ARG A 167 -2.40 12.29 -3.45
CA ARG A 167 -1.39 13.19 -2.86
C ARG A 167 -0.89 14.15 -3.95
N GLY A 168 -0.53 15.37 -3.56
CA GLY A 168 0.07 16.35 -4.49
C GLY A 168 -0.78 17.59 -4.83
N GLN A 169 -1.71 17.98 -3.96
CA GLN A 169 -2.17 19.37 -3.87
C GLN A 169 -2.25 19.78 -2.40
N GLU A 170 -1.76 20.97 -2.10
CA GLU A 170 -2.01 21.67 -0.84
C GLU A 170 -3.50 21.57 -0.52
N GLN A 171 -3.84 20.91 0.58
CA GLN A 171 -5.19 20.94 1.11
C GLN A 171 -5.51 22.39 1.49
N GLY A 172 -6.32 23.05 0.68
CA GLY A 172 -7.11 24.22 1.07
C GLY A 172 -6.35 25.40 1.66
N LYS A 173 -5.63 26.16 0.82
CA LYS A 173 -5.55 27.63 0.97
C LYS A 173 -5.60 28.30 -0.40
N MET A 174 -6.80 28.63 -0.88
CA MET A 174 -6.92 29.84 -1.69
C MET A 174 -6.49 31.02 -0.80
N LYS A 175 -5.20 31.37 -0.83
CA LYS A 175 -4.79 32.73 -0.50
C LYS A 175 -5.48 33.60 -1.54
N LYS A 176 -6.55 34.29 -1.14
CA LYS A 176 -7.11 35.39 -1.93
C LYS A 176 -5.93 36.29 -2.34
N PRO A 177 -5.82 36.71 -3.61
CA PRO A 177 -4.86 37.74 -3.97
C PRO A 177 -5.17 38.96 -3.08
N ILE A 178 -4.14 39.43 -2.38
CA ILE A 178 -4.18 40.74 -1.72
C ILE A 178 -4.49 41.73 -2.84
N GLN A 179 -5.70 42.31 -2.81
CA GLN A 179 -6.02 43.44 -3.66
C GLN A 179 -5.00 44.54 -3.34
N GLU A 180 -4.35 45.02 -4.39
CA GLU A 180 -3.43 46.15 -4.35
C GLU A 180 -4.09 47.32 -3.61
N LEU A 181 -3.45 47.75 -2.52
CA LEU A 181 -3.67 49.08 -1.97
C LEU A 181 -3.00 50.08 -2.93
N LYS A 182 -3.82 50.88 -3.60
CA LYS A 182 -3.44 52.21 -4.08
C LYS A 182 -3.78 53.23 -3.00
#